data_AF-A0AAE0FHQ7-F1
#
_entry.id   AF-A0AAE0FHQ7-F1
#
_cell.length_a   1.000
_cell.length_b   1.000
_cell.length_c   1.000
_cell.angle_alpha   90.00
_cell.angle_beta   90.00
_cell.angle_gamma   90.00
#
_symmetry.space_group_name_H-M   'P 1'
#
loop_
_entity.id
_entity.type
_entity.pdbx_description
1 polymer ?
#
loop_
_entity_poly.entity_id
_entity_poly.type
_entity_poly.pdbx_seq_one_letter_code
_entity_poly.pdbx_strand_id
1 'polypeptide(L)'
;MKIVSCDEETLFELIAANKASDVELMLESGIVSVDCEFDGKTPLVAAVELGLGKMVMLLLNAGADPTRRDAQGRCPVQLASDQESLWSFFGGQAGTMLGRTRIEEVNTFLDDVHLLKRRAQHGNA
;
A
#
# COMPACT_ATOMS: atom_id res chain seq x y z
N MET A 1 -2.71 5.18 -31.83
CA MET A 1 -2.21 3.88 -31.37
C MET A 1 -1.10 4.21 -30.37
N LYS A 2 -1.42 4.37 -29.08
CA LYS A 2 -0.41 4.62 -28.06
C LYS A 2 0.42 3.34 -28.00
N ILE A 3 1.68 3.42 -28.43
CA ILE A 3 2.68 2.44 -28.06
C ILE A 3 2.68 2.51 -26.53
N VAL A 4 2.27 1.44 -25.85
CA VAL A 4 2.34 1.40 -24.40
C VAL A 4 3.84 1.29 -24.12
N SER A 5 4.48 2.41 -23.81
CA SER A 5 5.83 2.45 -23.25
C SER A 5 5.82 1.56 -22.02
N CYS A 6 6.61 0.48 -21.97
CA CYS A 6 6.68 -0.41 -20.80
C CYS A 6 7.63 0.16 -19.75
N ASP A 7 7.38 1.39 -19.30
CA ASP A 7 8.22 2.14 -18.38
C ASP A 7 7.55 2.27 -17.00
N GLU A 8 8.30 2.70 -15.99
CA GLU A 8 7.80 2.88 -14.61
C GLU A 8 6.59 3.82 -14.55
N GLU A 9 6.58 4.91 -15.33
CA GLU A 9 5.45 5.85 -15.44
C GLU A 9 4.14 5.15 -15.86
N THR A 10 4.23 4.26 -16.84
CA THR A 10 3.08 3.54 -17.38
C THR A 10 2.47 2.61 -16.33
N LEU A 11 3.29 1.97 -15.50
CA LEU A 11 2.81 1.16 -14.37
C LEU A 11 1.92 2.01 -13.45
N PHE A 12 2.30 3.25 -13.16
CA PHE A 12 1.52 4.16 -12.32
C PHE A 12 0.24 4.64 -13.01
N GLU A 13 0.25 4.90 -14.33
CA GLU A 13 -0.97 5.22 -15.08
C GLU A 13 -1.98 4.04 -15.02
N LEU A 14 -1.50 2.80 -15.14
CA LEU A 14 -2.34 1.60 -15.05
C LEU A 14 -2.93 1.41 -13.65
N ILE A 15 -2.15 1.69 -12.59
CA ILE A 15 -2.63 1.67 -11.20
C ILE A 15 -3.69 2.76 -10.98
N ALA A 16 -3.44 3.98 -11.43
CA ALA A 16 -4.39 5.10 -11.35
C ALA A 16 -5.69 4.81 -12.12
N ALA A 17 -5.59 4.11 -13.26
CA ALA A 17 -6.73 3.66 -14.05
C ALA A 17 -7.39 2.35 -13.52
N ASN A 18 -6.87 1.78 -12.43
CA ASN A 18 -7.32 0.51 -11.83
C ASN A 18 -7.32 -0.68 -12.81
N LYS A 19 -6.33 -0.74 -13.70
CA LYS A 19 -6.17 -1.79 -14.71
C LYS A 19 -5.30 -2.94 -14.20
N ALA A 20 -5.81 -3.67 -13.22
CA ALA A 20 -5.09 -4.77 -12.56
C ALA A 20 -4.49 -5.80 -13.53
N SER A 21 -5.24 -6.22 -14.56
CA SER A 21 -4.75 -7.21 -15.54
C SER A 21 -3.56 -6.71 -16.36
N ASP A 22 -3.53 -5.42 -16.73
CA ASP A 22 -2.42 -4.85 -17.48
C ASP A 22 -1.18 -4.72 -16.59
N VAL A 23 -1.37 -4.37 -15.31
CA VAL A 23 -0.31 -4.34 -14.29
C VAL A 23 0.31 -5.73 -14.09
N GLU A 24 -0.52 -6.78 -13.99
CA GLU A 24 -0.07 -8.17 -13.86
C GLU A 24 0.82 -8.58 -15.03
N LEU A 25 0.34 -8.39 -16.26
CA LEU A 25 1.10 -8.68 -17.48
C LEU A 25 2.43 -7.93 -17.52
N MET A 26 2.45 -6.68 -17.07
CA MET A 26 3.65 -5.85 -17.04
C MET A 26 4.66 -6.34 -16.01
N LEU A 27 4.22 -6.75 -14.82
CA LEU A 27 5.09 -7.32 -13.78
C LEU A 27 5.60 -8.71 -14.18
N GLU A 28 4.74 -9.54 -14.79
CA GLU A 28 5.13 -10.86 -15.33
C GLU A 28 6.18 -10.74 -16.44
N SER A 29 6.15 -9.66 -17.22
CA SER A 29 7.15 -9.42 -18.26
C SER A 29 8.56 -9.18 -17.70
N GLY A 30 8.68 -8.85 -16.40
CA GLY A 30 9.96 -8.56 -15.74
C GLY A 30 10.66 -7.29 -16.22
N ILE A 31 10.00 -6.48 -17.07
CA ILE A 31 10.55 -5.23 -17.60
C ILE A 31 10.60 -4.15 -16.49
N VAL A 32 9.60 -4.12 -15.62
CA VAL A 32 9.47 -3.13 -14.54
C VAL A 32 9.46 -3.84 -13.19
N SER A 33 10.23 -3.28 -12.25
CA SER A 33 10.27 -3.78 -10.88
C SER A 33 8.97 -3.44 -10.14
N VAL A 34 8.46 -4.39 -9.36
CA VAL A 34 7.28 -4.16 -8.49
C VAL A 34 7.55 -3.09 -7.41
N ASP A 35 8.82 -2.88 -7.04
CA ASP A 35 9.27 -1.86 -6.08
C ASP A 35 9.93 -0.67 -6.79
N CYS A 36 9.59 -0.41 -8.06
CA CYS A 36 10.06 0.79 -8.75
C CYS A 36 9.57 2.05 -8.03
N GLU A 37 10.21 3.18 -8.31
CA GLU A 37 9.81 4.46 -7.75
C GLU A 37 9.48 5.42 -8.89
N PHE A 38 8.27 5.97 -8.88
CA PHE A 38 7.88 7.01 -9.83
C PHE A 38 7.27 8.18 -9.05
N ASP A 39 7.72 9.40 -9.35
CA ASP A 39 7.34 10.61 -8.63
C ASP A 39 7.55 10.50 -7.10
N GLY A 40 8.59 9.75 -6.70
CA GLY A 40 8.89 9.49 -5.29
C GLY A 40 7.89 8.58 -4.59
N LYS A 41 7.04 7.85 -5.32
CA LYS A 41 6.09 6.87 -4.78
C LYS A 41 6.42 5.48 -5.26
N THR A 42 6.09 4.47 -4.46
CA THR A 42 6.11 3.07 -4.90
C THR A 42 4.73 2.66 -5.44
N PRO A 43 4.64 1.69 -6.36
CA PRO A 43 3.38 1.15 -6.86
C PRO A 43 2.42 0.76 -5.73
N LEU A 44 2.96 0.17 -4.67
CA LEU A 44 2.20 -0.27 -3.51
C LEU A 44 1.67 0.92 -2.69
N VAL A 45 2.46 2.00 -2.51
CA VAL A 45 1.97 3.24 -1.90
C VAL A 45 0.84 3.85 -2.74
N ALA A 46 1.00 3.95 -4.06
CA ALA A 46 -0.03 4.50 -4.94
C ALA A 46 -1.35 3.69 -4.88
N ALA A 47 -1.27 2.36 -4.89
CA ALA A 47 -2.44 1.50 -4.76
C ALA A 47 -3.16 1.66 -3.41
N VAL A 48 -2.40 1.81 -2.31
CA VAL A 48 -2.96 2.05 -0.98
C VAL A 48 -3.60 3.43 -0.86
N GLU A 49 -2.95 4.49 -1.37
CA GLU A 49 -3.49 5.86 -1.40
C GLU A 49 -4.83 5.93 -2.15
N LEU A 50 -4.95 5.17 -3.24
CA LEU A 50 -6.15 5.11 -4.05
C LEU A 50 -7.23 4.17 -3.49
N GLY A 51 -6.96 3.43 -2.40
CA GLY A 51 -7.92 2.49 -1.83
C GLY A 51 -8.14 1.21 -2.65
N LEU A 52 -7.22 0.88 -3.57
CA LEU A 52 -7.38 -0.20 -4.53
C LEU A 52 -6.98 -1.55 -3.94
N GLY A 53 -7.81 -2.12 -3.07
CA GLY A 53 -7.48 -3.39 -2.38
C GLY A 53 -7.10 -4.56 -3.30
N LYS A 54 -7.75 -4.69 -4.46
CA LYS A 54 -7.38 -5.69 -5.46
C LYS A 54 -5.98 -5.45 -6.04
N MET A 55 -5.62 -4.19 -6.29
CA MET A 55 -4.31 -3.82 -6.80
C MET A 55 -3.23 -4.02 -5.73
N VAL A 56 -3.53 -3.68 -4.48
CA VAL A 56 -2.66 -3.95 -3.33
C VAL A 56 -2.35 -5.45 -3.24
N MET A 57 -3.37 -6.32 -3.32
CA MET A 57 -3.17 -7.77 -3.35
C MET A 57 -2.30 -8.24 -4.52
N LEU A 58 -2.51 -7.69 -5.70
CA LEU A 58 -1.77 -8.05 -6.90
C LEU A 58 -0.29 -7.70 -6.75
N LEU A 59 0.01 -6.48 -6.30
CA LEU A 59 1.38 -6.02 -6.05
C LEU A 59 2.06 -6.82 -4.94
N LEU A 60 1.36 -7.13 -3.85
CA LEU A 60 1.89 -7.99 -2.78
C LEU A 60 2.18 -9.42 -3.29
N ASN A 61 1.28 -9.99 -4.10
CA ASN A 61 1.50 -11.30 -4.72
C ASN A 61 2.67 -11.29 -5.71
N ALA A 62 2.89 -10.16 -6.39
CA ALA A 62 4.05 -9.93 -7.24
C ALA A 62 5.36 -9.70 -6.46
N GLY A 63 5.31 -9.69 -5.12
CA GLY A 63 6.47 -9.58 -4.25
C GLY A 63 6.82 -8.14 -3.82
N ALA A 64 5.89 -7.20 -3.93
CA ALA A 64 6.09 -5.83 -3.44
C ALA A 64 6.40 -5.81 -1.94
N ASP A 65 7.41 -5.03 -1.54
CA ASP A 65 7.77 -4.89 -0.13
C ASP A 65 6.83 -3.89 0.58
N PRO A 66 5.98 -4.35 1.53
CA PRO A 66 5.04 -3.49 2.24
C PRO A 66 5.71 -2.53 3.24
N THR A 67 7.01 -2.71 3.51
CA THR A 67 7.81 -1.88 4.41
C THR A 67 8.64 -0.82 3.67
N ARG A 68 8.74 -0.94 2.34
CA ARG A 68 9.47 0.01 1.49
C ARG A 68 8.85 1.40 1.64
N ARG A 69 9.68 2.35 2.07
CA ARG A 69 9.27 3.74 2.20
C ARG A 69 9.37 4.44 0.86
N ASP A 70 8.39 5.30 0.59
CA ASP A 70 8.44 6.24 -0.52
C ASP A 70 9.41 7.40 -0.22
N ALA A 71 9.62 8.30 -1.18
CA ALA A 71 10.49 9.47 -1.03
C ALA A 71 9.98 10.47 0.03
N GLN A 72 8.71 10.37 0.42
CA GLN A 72 8.11 11.13 1.53
C GLN A 72 8.30 10.42 2.89
N GLY A 73 8.99 9.28 2.92
CA GLY A 73 9.24 8.49 4.13
C GLY A 73 8.05 7.67 4.62
N ARG A 74 6.97 7.59 3.83
CA ARG A 74 5.72 6.90 4.16
C ARG A 74 5.82 5.44 3.75
N CYS A 75 5.40 4.51 4.61
CA CYS A 75 5.30 3.10 4.22
C CYS A 75 3.87 2.69 3.88
N PRO A 76 3.66 1.76 2.92
CA PRO A 76 2.34 1.24 2.55
C PRO A 76 1.54 0.74 3.75
N VAL A 77 2.18 0.05 4.69
CA VAL A 77 1.52 -0.48 5.90
C VAL A 77 1.02 0.62 6.82
N GLN A 78 1.77 1.72 6.96
CA GLN A 78 1.31 2.90 7.71
C GLN A 78 0.08 3.52 7.05
N LEU A 79 0.10 3.69 5.72
CA LEU A 79 -1.05 4.23 4.99
C LEU A 79 -2.27 3.31 5.05
N ALA A 80 -2.06 2.00 5.02
CA ALA A 80 -3.12 1.01 5.17
C ALA A 80 -3.69 0.95 6.59
N SER A 81 -2.94 1.36 7.62
CA SER A 81 -3.45 1.42 9.00
C SER A 81 -4.56 2.46 9.19
N ASP A 82 -4.61 3.48 8.33
CA ASP A 82 -5.71 4.45 8.28
C ASP A 82 -6.94 3.92 7.51
N GLN A 83 -6.79 2.80 6.79
CA GLN A 83 -7.79 2.19 5.92
C GLN A 83 -8.16 0.79 6.44
N GLU A 84 -9.21 0.70 7.26
CA GLU A 84 -9.65 -0.56 7.90
C GLU A 84 -9.85 -1.71 6.88
N SER A 85 -10.32 -1.38 5.68
CA SER A 85 -10.51 -2.33 4.58
C SER A 85 -9.21 -2.85 3.97
N LEU A 86 -8.13 -2.04 3.97
CA LEU A 86 -6.84 -2.41 3.39
C LEU A 86 -5.93 -3.11 4.38
N TRP A 87 -5.99 -2.75 5.67
CA TRP A 87 -5.22 -3.40 6.73
C TRP A 87 -5.37 -4.93 6.71
N SER A 88 -6.57 -5.43 6.36
CA SER A 88 -6.84 -6.86 6.24
C SER A 88 -5.94 -7.58 5.22
N PHE A 89 -5.42 -6.89 4.19
CA PHE A 89 -4.52 -7.49 3.21
C PHE A 89 -3.10 -7.66 3.75
N PHE A 90 -2.66 -6.77 4.66
CA PHE A 90 -1.36 -6.85 5.31
C PHE A 90 -1.40 -7.75 6.56
N GLY A 91 -2.55 -7.85 7.22
CA GLY A 91 -2.76 -8.62 8.46
C GLY A 91 -3.23 -10.07 8.29
N GLY A 92 -3.41 -10.55 7.05
CA GLY A 92 -4.02 -11.84 6.71
C GLY A 92 -3.27 -13.12 7.10
N GLN A 93 -2.09 -13.03 7.74
CA GLN A 93 -1.41 -14.19 8.35
C GLN A 93 -1.42 -14.18 9.89
N ALA A 94 -1.97 -13.15 10.53
CA ALA A 94 -2.02 -13.05 11.98
C ALA A 94 -3.40 -13.43 12.55
N GLY A 95 -3.90 -14.61 12.18
CA GLY A 95 -4.98 -15.25 12.93
C GLY A 95 -4.58 -15.68 14.34
N THR A 96 -3.28 -15.80 14.64
CA THR A 96 -2.79 -16.21 15.96
C THR A 96 -1.37 -15.68 16.23
N MET A 97 -1.09 -15.27 17.47
CA MET A 97 0.25 -15.22 18.09
C MET A 97 1.24 -14.07 17.81
N LEU A 98 0.82 -12.85 17.49
CA LEU A 98 1.67 -11.67 17.76
C LEU A 98 0.83 -10.57 18.40
N GLY A 99 0.60 -10.71 19.70
CA GLY A 99 0.24 -9.56 20.51
C GLY A 99 1.39 -8.56 20.45
N ARG A 100 1.23 -7.45 19.73
CA ARG A 100 1.99 -6.18 19.84
C ARG A 100 3.53 -6.21 19.75
N THR A 101 4.21 -7.35 19.77
CA THR A 101 5.66 -7.44 19.92
C THR A 101 6.38 -7.64 18.58
N ARG A 102 6.39 -6.57 17.78
CA ARG A 102 7.43 -6.18 16.79
C ARG A 102 7.01 -4.98 15.94
N ILE A 103 5.90 -4.34 16.31
CA ILE A 103 5.42 -3.06 15.78
C ILE A 103 5.65 -1.97 16.85
N GLU A 104 6.55 -2.18 17.81
CA GLU A 104 6.85 -1.18 18.85
C GLU A 104 7.68 0.01 18.32
N GLU A 105 8.40 -0.15 17.22
CA GLU A 105 9.10 0.98 16.57
C GLU A 105 8.21 1.80 15.63
N VAL A 106 7.02 1.30 15.27
CA VAL A 106 6.08 2.02 14.39
C VAL A 106 4.88 2.59 15.18
N ASN A 107 4.55 2.03 16.35
CA ASN A 107 3.38 2.43 17.14
C ASN A 107 3.52 3.73 17.92
N THR A 108 4.72 4.27 18.14
CA THR A 108 4.86 5.60 18.77
C THR A 108 4.27 6.73 17.94
N PHE A 109 3.99 6.50 16.65
CA PHE A 109 3.35 7.49 15.78
C PHE A 109 1.87 7.22 15.52
N LEU A 110 1.44 5.96 15.59
CA LEU A 110 0.07 5.55 15.25
C LEU A 110 -0.89 5.55 16.46
N ASP A 111 -0.37 5.46 17.69
CA ASP A 111 -1.21 5.64 18.87
C ASP A 111 -1.80 7.06 18.94
N ASP A 112 -1.12 8.10 18.46
CA ASP A 112 -1.71 9.46 18.44
C ASP A 112 -2.84 9.59 17.40
N VAL A 113 -2.68 9.04 16.19
CA VAL A 113 -3.69 9.19 15.12
C VAL A 113 -4.94 8.36 15.41
N HIS A 114 -4.79 7.13 15.91
CA HIS A 114 -5.91 6.23 16.17
C HIS A 114 -6.65 6.58 17.48
N LEU A 115 -5.95 7.14 18.48
CA LEU A 115 -6.58 7.64 19.71
C LEU A 115 -7.30 8.99 19.47
N LEU A 116 -6.82 9.83 18.55
CA LEU A 116 -7.50 11.08 18.16
C LEU A 116 -8.83 10.81 17.42
N LYS A 117 -8.90 9.81 16.54
CA LYS A 117 -10.16 9.46 15.84
C LYS A 117 -11.23 8.90 16.79
N ARG A 118 -10.87 8.17 17.86
CA ARG A 118 -11.85 7.66 18.84
C ARG A 118 -12.35 8.71 19.83
N ARG A 119 -11.54 9.69 20.21
CA ARG A 119 -12.00 10.79 21.09
C ARG A 119 -12.97 11.75 20.39
N ALA A 120 -12.94 11.86 19.06
CA ALA A 120 -13.88 12.70 18.31
C ALA A 120 -15.30 12.11 18.20
N GLN A 121 -15.50 10.80 18.38
CA GLN A 121 -16.81 10.15 18.21
C GLN A 121 -17.59 9.91 19.51
N HIS A 122 -16.97 10.10 20.69
CA HIS A 122 -17.63 9.97 22.00
C HIS A 122 -17.50 11.24 22.85
N GLY A 123 -17.91 12.38 22.30
CA GLY A 123 -17.87 13.67 22.98
C GLY A 123 -18.97 14.63 22.54
N ASN A 124 -20.24 14.24 22.71
CA ASN A 124 -21.32 15.22 22.91
C ASN A 124 -22.44 14.55 23.73
N ALA A 125 -22.40 14.76 25.03
CA ALA A 125 -23.52 14.52 25.95
C ALA A 125 -24.33 15.81 26.08
#